data_AF-F7HQ15-F1
#
_entry.id   AF-F7HQ15-F1
#
_cell.length_a   1.000
_cell.length_b   1.000
_cell.length_c   1.000
_cell.angle_alpha   90.00
_cell.angle_beta   90.00
_cell.angle_gamma   90.00
#
_symmetry.space_group_name_H-M   'P 1'
#
loop_
_entity.id
_entity.type
_entity.pdbx_description
1 polymer ?
#
loop_
_entity_poly.entity_id
_entity_poly.type
_entity_poly.pdbx_seq_one_letter_code
_entity_poly.pdbx_strand_id
1 'polypeptide(L)'
;MLPPQKKPWESMAKGLVLGALFTSFLLLVYSYAVPPLHAGLASTTPEAAASCSPPVLEPEAVNRANGSRGECQPRRNIVFLKTHKTASSTLLNILFRFGQKHRLKFAFPNGRNDFDYPTFFARSLVRDYRPGACFNIICNHMRFHYDEVRGLVPPNAIFITVLRDPARLFESSFHYFGPVVPLTWKLSGGDKLAEFLQNPDRYYDPNGFNAHYLRNLLFFDLGYDNGLDPGSPQVQEHILEVERRFHLVLLQEYFDESLVLLKDLLCWELEDVLYFKLNARRDSPVPRLSGEMYGRATAWNMLDAHLYRHFNASFWRKVEAFGQERMAREVAALRHANERMRTICIDGGHAVDAAAIQDEAMQPWQPLGTKSILGYNLKKSIGQRHAQLCRRMLTPEIQYLMDLGANLWVTKLWKFIRDFLRW
;
A
#
# COMPACT_ATOMS: atom_id res chain seq x y z
N MET A 1 -20.97 27.95 -59.92
CA MET A 1 -21.39 26.83 -59.05
C MET A 1 -20.66 26.95 -57.73
N LEU A 2 -21.34 27.39 -56.68
CA LEU A 2 -20.83 27.40 -55.30
C LEU A 2 -21.21 26.06 -54.64
N PRO A 3 -20.33 25.43 -53.84
CA PRO A 3 -20.61 24.14 -53.23
C PRO A 3 -21.71 24.28 -52.16
N PRO A 4 -22.53 23.25 -51.93
CA PRO A 4 -23.61 23.33 -50.94
C PRO A 4 -23.03 23.45 -49.53
N GLN A 5 -23.38 24.53 -48.83
CA GLN A 5 -23.17 24.69 -47.39
C GLN A 5 -23.92 23.57 -46.66
N LYS A 6 -23.17 22.66 -46.02
CA LYS A 6 -23.73 21.71 -45.06
C LYS A 6 -24.40 22.49 -43.93
N LYS A 7 -25.68 22.19 -43.66
CA LYS A 7 -26.48 22.89 -42.66
C LYS A 7 -25.87 22.70 -41.26
N PRO A 8 -25.74 23.78 -40.44
CA PRO A 8 -25.11 23.73 -39.12
C PRO A 8 -25.73 22.70 -38.15
N TRP A 9 -27.01 22.36 -38.35
CA TRP A 9 -27.74 21.36 -37.57
C TRP A 9 -27.19 19.94 -37.68
N GLU A 10 -26.68 19.52 -38.85
CA GLU A 10 -26.09 18.18 -38.99
C GLU A 10 -24.78 18.03 -38.21
N SER A 11 -24.04 19.14 -38.05
CA SER A 11 -22.81 19.19 -37.25
C SER A 11 -23.11 19.10 -35.75
N MET A 12 -24.12 19.84 -35.27
CA MET A 12 -24.54 19.79 -33.87
C MET A 12 -25.15 18.44 -33.49
N ALA A 13 -25.95 17.81 -34.37
CA ALA A 13 -26.49 16.47 -34.15
C ALA A 13 -25.38 15.43 -34.05
N LYS A 14 -24.35 15.51 -34.90
CA LYS A 14 -23.16 14.65 -34.80
C LYS A 14 -22.40 14.87 -33.50
N GLY A 15 -22.24 16.12 -33.05
CA GLY A 15 -21.62 16.45 -31.77
C GLY A 15 -22.40 15.91 -30.56
N LEU A 16 -23.72 15.99 -30.59
CA LEU A 16 -24.62 15.43 -29.56
C LEU A 16 -24.56 13.90 -29.53
N VAL A 17 -24.57 13.25 -30.70
CA VAL A 17 -24.45 11.78 -30.79
C VAL A 17 -23.07 11.33 -30.30
N LEU A 18 -21.99 12.01 -30.70
CA LEU A 18 -20.64 11.70 -30.23
C LEU A 18 -20.50 11.91 -28.72
N GLY A 19 -21.09 13.00 -28.21
CA GLY A 19 -21.14 13.29 -26.77
C GLY A 19 -21.92 12.24 -25.99
N ALA A 20 -23.09 11.82 -26.49
CA ALA A 20 -23.90 10.77 -25.88
C ALA A 20 -23.22 9.40 -25.94
N LEU A 21 -22.55 9.06 -27.04
CA LEU A 21 -21.75 7.83 -27.16
C LEU A 21 -20.55 7.86 -26.22
N PHE A 22 -19.88 9.01 -26.08
CA PHE A 22 -18.76 9.18 -25.17
C PHE A 22 -19.19 9.12 -23.70
N THR A 23 -20.29 9.77 -23.32
CA THR A 23 -20.83 9.67 -21.96
C THR A 23 -21.36 8.27 -21.66
N SER A 24 -22.03 7.62 -22.61
CA SER A 24 -22.47 6.24 -22.47
C SER A 24 -21.29 5.29 -22.35
N PHE A 25 -20.24 5.47 -23.15
CA PHE A 25 -18.99 4.71 -23.06
C PHE A 25 -18.30 4.94 -21.71
N LEU A 26 -18.21 6.18 -21.24
CA LEU A 26 -17.66 6.50 -19.92
C LEU A 26 -18.50 5.91 -18.78
N LEU A 27 -19.83 5.94 -18.87
CA LEU A 27 -20.73 5.31 -17.90
C LEU A 27 -20.59 3.79 -17.92
N LEU A 28 -20.43 3.19 -19.10
CA LEU A 28 -20.21 1.75 -19.25
C LEU A 28 -18.85 1.36 -18.66
N VAL A 29 -17.78 2.07 -19.03
CA VAL A 29 -16.44 1.90 -18.43
C VAL A 29 -16.49 2.11 -16.92
N TYR A 30 -17.21 3.12 -16.43
CA TYR A 30 -17.41 3.37 -14.99
C TYR A 30 -18.15 2.21 -14.32
N SER A 31 -19.21 1.68 -14.93
CA SER A 31 -19.96 0.53 -14.40
C SER A 31 -19.17 -0.78 -14.40
N TYR A 32 -18.16 -0.91 -15.26
CA TYR A 32 -17.24 -2.05 -15.28
C TYR A 32 -16.00 -1.86 -14.39
N ALA A 33 -15.58 -0.61 -14.14
CA ALA A 33 -14.39 -0.27 -13.36
C ALA A 33 -14.69 0.04 -11.88
N VAL A 34 -15.92 0.39 -11.56
CA VAL A 34 -16.46 0.58 -10.21
C VAL A 34 -17.43 -0.57 -9.97
N PRO A 35 -17.19 -1.44 -8.97
CA PRO A 35 -18.18 -2.45 -8.59
C PRO A 35 -19.50 -1.73 -8.33
N PRO A 36 -20.65 -2.28 -8.77
CA PRO A 36 -21.91 -1.64 -8.49
C PRO A 36 -22.06 -1.44 -6.98
N LEU A 37 -22.59 -0.29 -6.57
CA LEU A 37 -23.07 -0.01 -5.22
C LEU A 37 -24.20 -1.00 -4.87
N HIS A 38 -23.88 -2.27 -4.71
CA HIS A 38 -24.78 -3.23 -4.09
C HIS A 38 -24.55 -3.15 -2.60
N ALA A 39 -25.47 -2.44 -1.94
CA ALA A 39 -25.85 -2.74 -0.58
C ALA A 39 -26.00 -4.26 -0.44
N GLY A 40 -25.44 -4.80 0.64
CA GLY A 40 -25.12 -6.21 0.79
C GLY A 40 -26.24 -7.16 0.37
N LEU A 41 -25.91 -8.05 -0.56
CA LEU A 41 -26.35 -9.43 -0.46
C LEU A 41 -25.09 -10.29 -0.37
N ALA A 42 -24.76 -10.68 0.86
CA ALA A 42 -23.92 -11.84 1.08
C ALA A 42 -24.66 -13.04 0.46
N SER A 43 -24.26 -13.42 -0.76
CA SER A 43 -24.59 -14.72 -1.33
C SER A 43 -23.92 -15.78 -0.47
N THR A 44 -24.62 -16.21 0.56
CA THR A 44 -24.31 -17.40 1.34
C THR A 44 -24.65 -18.62 0.51
N THR A 45 -23.67 -19.12 -0.23
CA THR A 45 -23.63 -20.55 -0.59
C THR A 45 -22.57 -21.22 0.30
N PRO A 46 -22.96 -22.14 1.20
CA PRO A 46 -22.05 -22.83 2.10
C PRO A 46 -21.41 -24.03 1.40
N GLU A 47 -20.58 -23.80 0.39
CA GLU A 47 -19.42 -24.67 0.22
C GLU A 47 -18.36 -24.09 1.15
N ALA A 48 -18.27 -24.67 2.36
CA ALA A 48 -17.34 -24.28 3.41
C ALA A 48 -15.99 -23.91 2.78
N ALA A 49 -15.64 -22.62 2.81
CA ALA A 49 -14.42 -22.10 2.21
C ALA A 49 -13.23 -22.78 2.88
N ALA A 50 -12.78 -23.89 2.31
CA ALA A 50 -11.77 -24.75 2.91
C ALA A 50 -10.53 -23.90 3.23
N SER A 51 -10.12 -23.93 4.50
CA SER A 51 -8.90 -23.26 4.92
C SER A 51 -7.70 -23.86 4.19
N CYS A 52 -6.67 -23.04 4.00
CA CYS A 52 -5.40 -23.45 3.42
C CYS A 52 -4.96 -24.78 4.05
N SER A 53 -4.94 -25.80 3.18
CA SER A 53 -4.52 -27.15 3.51
C SER A 53 -3.31 -27.40 2.62
N PRO A 54 -2.08 -27.12 3.11
CA PRO A 54 -0.90 -27.37 2.29
C PRO A 54 -0.90 -28.84 1.90
N PRO A 55 -0.53 -29.20 0.65
CA PRO A 55 -0.33 -30.59 0.31
C PRO A 55 0.64 -31.20 1.32
N VAL A 56 0.33 -32.41 1.80
CA VAL A 56 1.21 -33.17 2.71
C VAL A 56 2.50 -33.41 1.94
N LEU A 57 3.46 -32.50 2.09
CA LEU A 57 4.84 -32.75 1.74
C LEU A 57 5.35 -33.74 2.77
N GLU A 58 5.99 -34.82 2.30
CA GLU A 58 6.75 -35.73 3.16
C GLU A 58 7.60 -34.93 4.15
N PRO A 59 7.77 -35.41 5.39
CA PRO A 59 8.40 -34.62 6.43
C PRO A 59 9.76 -34.15 5.94
N GLU A 60 9.95 -32.83 5.83
CA GLU A 60 11.29 -32.25 5.80
C GLU A 60 12.03 -32.91 6.97
N ALA A 61 13.05 -33.70 6.63
CA ALA A 61 13.76 -34.54 7.57
C ALA A 61 14.10 -33.70 8.81
N VAL A 62 13.39 -33.97 9.90
CA VAL A 62 13.77 -33.48 11.22
C VAL A 62 15.01 -34.25 11.60
N ASN A 63 16.16 -33.80 11.10
CA ASN A 63 17.46 -34.22 11.58
C ASN A 63 17.58 -33.73 13.03
N ARG A 64 17.08 -34.55 13.96
CA ARG A 64 17.56 -34.55 15.33
C ARG A 64 19.01 -35.01 15.30
N ALA A 65 19.94 -34.07 15.28
CA ALA A 65 21.33 -34.29 15.64
C ALA A 65 21.78 -33.21 16.63
N ASN A 66 22.34 -33.66 17.74
CA ASN A 66 22.84 -32.91 18.89
C ASN A 66 23.66 -31.64 18.57
N GLY A 67 23.41 -30.58 19.35
CA GLY A 67 24.49 -29.77 19.92
C GLY A 67 25.07 -28.63 19.07
N SER A 68 24.28 -27.63 18.72
CA SER A 68 24.70 -26.23 18.63
C SER A 68 23.46 -25.34 18.86
N ARG A 69 23.60 -24.09 19.31
CA ARG A 69 22.48 -23.14 19.40
C ARG A 69 21.84 -23.06 18.01
N GLY A 70 20.68 -23.70 17.84
CA GLY A 70 20.09 -23.97 16.52
C GLY A 70 19.91 -22.72 15.69
N GLU A 71 20.48 -22.74 14.48
CA GLU A 71 20.34 -21.67 13.50
C GLU A 71 18.86 -21.45 13.16
N CYS A 72 18.39 -20.19 13.24
CA CYS A 72 17.02 -19.88 12.89
C CYS A 72 16.78 -20.04 11.39
N GLN A 73 15.68 -20.69 11.02
CA GLN A 73 15.31 -20.91 9.61
C GLN A 73 14.51 -19.71 9.04
N PRO A 74 14.83 -19.22 7.83
CA PRO A 74 14.12 -18.10 7.21
C PRO A 74 12.63 -18.36 7.05
N ARG A 75 11.79 -17.47 7.59
CA ARG A 75 10.33 -17.54 7.47
C ARG A 75 9.90 -17.15 6.05
N ARG A 76 9.01 -17.96 5.47
CA ARG A 76 8.53 -17.81 4.07
C ARG A 76 7.04 -17.49 3.95
N ASN A 77 6.26 -17.72 5.00
CA ASN A 77 4.82 -17.46 5.00
C ASN A 77 4.55 -16.13 5.71
N ILE A 78 4.21 -15.09 4.96
CA ILE A 78 4.13 -13.72 5.45
C ILE A 78 2.84 -13.06 4.96
N VAL A 79 2.08 -12.52 5.89
CA VAL A 79 0.96 -11.62 5.60
C VAL A 79 1.39 -10.22 5.97
N PHE A 80 1.46 -9.34 4.99
CA PHE A 80 1.64 -7.91 5.20
C PHE A 80 0.33 -7.20 4.93
N LEU A 81 -0.34 -6.75 5.99
CA LEU A 81 -1.42 -5.79 5.83
C LEU A 81 -0.84 -4.44 5.45
N LYS A 82 -0.95 -4.10 4.17
CA LYS A 82 -0.42 -2.89 3.59
C LYS A 82 -1.36 -1.71 3.86
N THR A 83 -1.01 -0.86 4.82
CA THR A 83 -1.72 0.39 5.10
C THR A 83 -1.32 1.50 4.13
N HIS A 84 -2.21 2.47 3.92
CA HIS A 84 -1.98 3.58 3.01
C HIS A 84 -1.02 4.62 3.59
N LYS A 85 -0.15 5.18 2.72
CA LYS A 85 0.71 6.35 3.03
C LYS A 85 1.68 6.18 4.22
N THR A 86 2.09 4.94 4.50
CA THR A 86 2.98 4.52 5.60
C THR A 86 4.36 4.00 5.13
N ALA A 87 4.82 4.43 3.94
CA ALA A 87 5.99 3.85 3.25
C ALA A 87 5.84 2.35 2.89
N SER A 88 4.59 1.86 2.85
CA SER A 88 4.26 0.47 2.61
C SER A 88 4.65 -0.06 1.22
N SER A 89 4.81 0.80 0.20
CA SER A 89 5.36 0.38 -1.10
C SER A 89 6.83 -0.05 -1.04
N THR A 90 7.63 0.54 -0.13
CA THR A 90 9.02 0.09 0.09
C THR A 90 9.05 -1.29 0.74
N LEU A 91 8.19 -1.54 1.75
CA LEU A 91 8.04 -2.88 2.35
C LEU A 91 7.55 -3.91 1.34
N LEU A 92 6.59 -3.55 0.51
CA LEU A 92 6.10 -4.42 -0.56
C LEU A 92 7.22 -4.80 -1.55
N ASN A 93 8.09 -3.86 -1.94
CA ASN A 93 9.26 -4.17 -2.78
C ASN A 93 10.21 -5.18 -2.11
N ILE A 94 10.48 -5.01 -0.80
CA ILE A 94 11.28 -5.97 -0.01
C ILE A 94 10.65 -7.38 -0.08
N LEU A 95 9.36 -7.49 0.18
CA LEU A 95 8.63 -8.77 0.16
C LEU A 95 8.60 -9.40 -1.23
N PHE A 96 8.43 -8.60 -2.28
CA PHE A 96 8.48 -9.06 -3.68
C PHE A 96 9.83 -9.66 -4.04
N ARG A 97 10.92 -8.97 -3.70
CA ARG A 97 12.26 -9.48 -3.97
C ARG A 97 12.53 -10.77 -3.20
N PHE A 98 12.15 -10.83 -1.93
CA PHE A 98 12.31 -12.05 -1.13
C PHE A 98 11.49 -13.21 -1.72
N GLY A 99 10.21 -12.99 -2.01
CA GLY A 99 9.37 -14.02 -2.60
C GLY A 99 9.86 -14.47 -3.98
N GLN A 100 10.39 -13.56 -4.79
CA GLN A 100 11.01 -13.91 -6.06
C GLN A 100 12.32 -14.70 -5.88
N LYS A 101 13.20 -14.29 -4.95
CA LYS A 101 14.45 -15.01 -4.59
C LYS A 101 14.15 -16.46 -4.20
N HIS A 102 13.07 -16.69 -3.45
CA HIS A 102 12.68 -17.99 -2.92
C HIS A 102 11.57 -18.70 -3.70
N ARG A 103 11.16 -18.18 -4.87
CA ARG A 103 10.09 -18.74 -5.72
C ARG A 103 8.77 -19.00 -4.97
N LEU A 104 8.40 -18.06 -4.09
CA LEU A 104 7.22 -18.14 -3.24
C LEU A 104 5.95 -17.79 -4.01
N LYS A 105 4.84 -18.41 -3.61
CA LYS A 105 3.52 -18.17 -4.20
C LYS A 105 2.87 -16.94 -3.57
N PHE A 106 2.62 -15.92 -4.39
CA PHE A 106 1.91 -14.70 -3.98
C PHE A 106 0.40 -14.84 -4.16
N ALA A 107 -0.38 -14.32 -3.21
CA ALA A 107 -1.79 -14.02 -3.43
C ALA A 107 -1.87 -12.64 -4.09
N PHE A 108 -2.15 -12.59 -5.38
CA PHE A 108 -2.35 -11.34 -6.10
C PHE A 108 -3.83 -11.09 -6.41
N PRO A 109 -4.27 -9.82 -6.45
CA PRO A 109 -5.60 -9.48 -6.93
C PRO A 109 -5.78 -9.81 -8.42
N ASN A 110 -7.03 -9.86 -8.86
CA ASN A 110 -7.39 -10.05 -10.26
C ASN A 110 -7.95 -8.76 -10.87
N GLY A 111 -7.17 -8.10 -11.73
CA GLY A 111 -7.59 -6.94 -12.53
C GLY A 111 -7.10 -5.58 -12.02
N ARG A 112 -6.95 -5.42 -10.70
CA ARG A 112 -6.50 -4.20 -10.01
C ARG A 112 -5.17 -4.45 -9.28
N ASN A 113 -4.59 -3.40 -8.69
CA ASN A 113 -3.41 -3.51 -7.81
C ASN A 113 -3.76 -3.68 -6.32
N ASP A 114 -5.06 -3.70 -5.99
CA ASP A 114 -5.66 -3.91 -4.67
C ASP A 114 -6.72 -5.02 -4.74
N PHE A 115 -7.15 -5.51 -3.58
CA PHE A 115 -8.24 -6.47 -3.44
C PHE A 115 -9.60 -5.77 -3.28
N ASP A 116 -10.02 -5.06 -4.34
CA ASP A 116 -11.31 -4.38 -4.45
C ASP A 116 -11.62 -3.39 -3.31
N TYR A 117 -10.59 -2.63 -2.92
CA TYR A 117 -10.71 -1.62 -1.88
C TYR A 117 -11.69 -0.51 -2.33
N PRO A 118 -12.64 -0.06 -1.47
CA PRO A 118 -12.67 -0.16 0.00
C PRO A 118 -13.56 -1.28 0.57
N THR A 119 -13.97 -2.25 -0.23
CA THR A 119 -14.76 -3.39 0.27
C THR A 119 -13.89 -4.30 1.13
N PHE A 120 -14.52 -5.02 2.08
CA PHE A 120 -13.81 -6.00 2.90
C PHE A 120 -13.16 -7.08 2.03
N PHE A 121 -11.95 -7.47 2.40
CA PHE A 121 -11.24 -8.54 1.73
C PHE A 121 -12.04 -9.85 1.77
N ALA A 122 -12.21 -10.46 0.61
CA ALA A 122 -12.66 -11.84 0.47
C ALA A 122 -11.60 -12.64 -0.28
N ARG A 123 -11.37 -13.90 0.12
CA ARG A 123 -10.34 -14.75 -0.49
C ARG A 123 -10.61 -15.06 -1.97
N SER A 124 -11.85 -14.95 -2.40
CA SER A 124 -12.27 -15.06 -3.82
C SER A 124 -11.72 -13.94 -4.71
N LEU A 125 -11.25 -12.82 -4.13
CA LEU A 125 -10.59 -11.73 -4.85
C LEU A 125 -9.16 -12.10 -5.26
N VAL A 126 -8.60 -13.17 -4.70
CA VAL A 126 -7.29 -13.69 -5.10
C VAL A 126 -7.41 -14.37 -6.45
N ARG A 127 -6.55 -13.96 -7.38
CA ARG A 127 -6.47 -14.53 -8.71
C ARG A 127 -6.26 -16.04 -8.63
N ASP A 128 -7.05 -16.77 -9.42
CA ASP A 128 -7.00 -18.23 -9.55
C ASP A 128 -7.21 -18.98 -8.21
N TYR A 129 -7.90 -18.36 -7.24
CA TYR A 129 -8.25 -19.00 -5.97
C TYR A 129 -9.13 -20.23 -6.18
N ARG A 130 -8.84 -21.27 -5.40
CA ARG A 130 -9.66 -22.49 -5.27
C ARG A 130 -9.74 -22.85 -3.79
N PRO A 131 -10.83 -23.46 -3.30
CA PRO A 131 -10.92 -23.92 -1.91
C PRO A 131 -9.69 -24.73 -1.49
N GLY A 132 -9.13 -24.43 -0.31
CA GLY A 132 -7.93 -25.09 0.22
C GLY A 132 -6.60 -24.54 -0.31
N ALA A 133 -6.62 -23.61 -1.28
CA ALA A 133 -5.39 -23.03 -1.82
C ALA A 133 -4.59 -22.27 -0.75
N CYS A 134 -3.30 -22.59 -0.67
CA CYS A 134 -2.34 -21.90 0.18
C CYS A 134 -1.50 -20.90 -0.63
N PHE A 135 -1.10 -19.83 0.05
CA PHE A 135 -0.19 -18.81 -0.44
C PHE A 135 0.90 -18.55 0.60
N ASN A 136 2.08 -18.15 0.12
CA ASN A 136 3.20 -17.79 0.99
C ASN A 136 3.16 -16.32 1.34
N ILE A 137 2.90 -15.43 0.39
CA ILE A 137 2.93 -13.97 0.62
C ILE A 137 1.61 -13.33 0.20
N ILE A 138 1.04 -12.53 1.11
CA ILE A 138 -0.09 -11.63 0.84
C ILE A 138 0.35 -10.22 1.24
N CYS A 139 0.38 -9.27 0.31
CA CYS A 139 0.93 -7.94 0.61
C CYS A 139 0.34 -6.77 -0.19
N ASN A 140 -0.73 -6.99 -0.98
CA ASN A 140 -1.44 -5.92 -1.68
C ASN A 140 -2.42 -5.18 -0.74
N HIS A 141 -2.86 -3.99 -1.14
CA HIS A 141 -3.87 -3.23 -0.39
C HIS A 141 -5.20 -4.00 -0.31
N MET A 142 -5.83 -3.95 0.86
CA MET A 142 -7.14 -4.53 1.15
C MET A 142 -7.76 -3.79 2.33
N ARG A 143 -9.08 -3.87 2.50
CA ARG A 143 -9.71 -3.63 3.80
C ARG A 143 -9.69 -4.94 4.56
N PHE A 144 -8.97 -4.98 5.67
CA PHE A 144 -8.62 -6.24 6.30
C PHE A 144 -9.83 -7.03 6.80
N HIS A 145 -9.83 -8.33 6.58
CA HIS A 145 -10.79 -9.27 7.16
C HIS A 145 -10.03 -10.54 7.59
N TYR A 146 -9.79 -10.66 8.90
CA TYR A 146 -8.80 -11.60 9.43
C TYR A 146 -9.08 -13.05 9.03
N ASP A 147 -10.32 -13.54 9.16
CA ASP A 147 -10.63 -14.95 8.90
C ASP A 147 -10.45 -15.32 7.42
N GLU A 148 -10.73 -14.39 6.50
CA GLU A 148 -10.52 -14.59 5.06
C GLU A 148 -9.03 -14.63 4.72
N VAL A 149 -8.23 -13.75 5.31
CA VAL A 149 -6.77 -13.71 5.10
C VAL A 149 -6.09 -14.92 5.76
N ARG A 150 -6.47 -15.26 7.00
CA ARG A 150 -5.95 -16.40 7.76
C ARG A 150 -6.26 -17.72 7.07
N GLY A 151 -7.39 -17.81 6.38
CA GLY A 151 -7.78 -18.96 5.56
C GLY A 151 -6.89 -19.20 4.32
N LEU A 152 -6.06 -18.24 3.91
CA LEU A 152 -5.21 -18.34 2.71
C LEU A 152 -3.76 -18.75 2.98
N VAL A 153 -3.35 -18.81 4.25
CA VAL A 153 -1.95 -19.00 4.63
C VAL A 153 -1.77 -20.12 5.65
N PRO A 154 -0.62 -20.82 5.69
CA PRO A 154 -0.35 -21.86 6.69
C PRO A 154 -0.40 -21.33 8.14
N PRO A 155 -0.66 -22.18 9.16
CA PRO A 155 -0.74 -21.80 10.57
C PRO A 155 0.44 -20.98 11.10
N ASN A 156 1.64 -21.25 10.59
CA ASN A 156 2.88 -20.57 10.99
C ASN A 156 3.16 -19.25 10.26
N ALA A 157 2.20 -18.70 9.52
CA ALA A 157 2.39 -17.45 8.80
C ALA A 157 2.57 -16.27 9.76
N ILE A 158 3.55 -15.42 9.45
CA ILE A 158 3.88 -14.21 10.22
C ILE A 158 3.06 -13.04 9.70
N PHE A 159 2.26 -12.44 10.57
CA PHE A 159 1.43 -11.28 10.26
C PHE A 159 2.16 -10.01 10.67
N ILE A 160 2.33 -9.09 9.72
CA ILE A 160 2.96 -7.79 9.92
C ILE A 160 2.09 -6.68 9.32
N THR A 161 2.23 -5.48 9.86
CA THR A 161 1.65 -4.26 9.28
C THR A 161 2.56 -3.08 9.62
N VAL A 162 2.28 -1.91 9.07
CA VAL A 162 3.05 -0.69 9.33
C VAL A 162 2.09 0.45 9.66
N LEU A 163 2.40 1.23 10.67
CA LEU A 163 1.67 2.44 11.04
C LEU A 163 2.54 3.67 10.84
N ARG A 164 1.91 4.82 10.96
CA ARG A 164 2.54 6.14 10.86
C ARG A 164 1.82 7.09 11.81
N ASP A 165 2.50 8.14 12.24
CA ASP A 165 1.90 9.24 12.98
C ASP A 165 0.60 9.71 12.28
N PRO A 166 -0.53 9.79 13.01
CA PRO A 166 -1.85 10.02 12.42
C PRO A 166 -1.98 11.39 11.75
N ALA A 167 -1.36 12.44 12.29
CA ALA A 167 -1.42 13.77 11.69
C ALA A 167 -0.59 13.84 10.40
N ARG A 168 0.62 13.26 10.40
CA ARG A 168 1.47 13.14 9.20
C ARG A 168 0.86 12.24 8.14
N LEU A 169 0.20 11.16 8.57
CA LEU A 169 -0.56 10.29 7.70
C LEU A 169 -1.70 11.07 7.04
N PHE A 170 -2.49 11.79 7.83
CA PHE A 170 -3.60 12.59 7.33
C PHE A 170 -3.13 13.64 6.33
N GLU A 171 -2.03 14.35 6.62
CA GLU A 171 -1.38 15.27 5.66
C GLU A 171 -1.11 14.56 4.32
N SER A 172 -0.48 13.39 4.39
CA SER A 172 -0.09 12.64 3.19
C SER A 172 -1.30 12.10 2.42
N SER A 173 -2.33 11.64 3.15
CA SER A 173 -3.57 11.12 2.59
C SER A 173 -4.36 12.22 1.90
N PHE A 174 -4.58 13.34 2.59
CA PHE A 174 -5.34 14.48 2.09
C PHE A 174 -4.79 15.02 0.76
N HIS A 175 -3.47 15.22 0.69
CA HIS A 175 -2.83 15.68 -0.54
C HIS A 175 -2.84 14.64 -1.65
N TYR A 176 -2.73 13.35 -1.33
CA TYR A 176 -2.65 12.29 -2.33
C TYR A 176 -4.02 11.93 -2.92
N PHE A 177 -5.04 11.84 -2.06
CA PHE A 177 -6.38 11.39 -2.43
C PHE A 177 -7.37 12.54 -2.66
N GLY A 178 -7.07 13.79 -2.26
CA GLY A 178 -7.96 14.93 -2.46
C GLY A 178 -8.54 15.05 -3.89
N PRO A 179 -7.76 14.86 -4.97
CA PRO A 179 -8.31 14.88 -6.33
C PRO A 179 -9.41 13.84 -6.61
N VAL A 180 -9.47 12.74 -5.84
CA VAL A 180 -10.48 11.67 -5.97
C VAL A 180 -11.48 11.62 -4.80
N VAL A 181 -11.48 12.64 -3.94
CA VAL A 181 -12.44 12.78 -2.83
C VAL A 181 -13.24 14.07 -3.04
N PRO A 182 -14.47 14.01 -3.58
CA PRO A 182 -15.26 15.20 -3.92
C PRO A 182 -15.46 16.20 -2.77
N LEU A 183 -15.45 15.73 -1.53
CA LEU A 183 -15.55 16.56 -0.33
C LEU A 183 -14.46 17.64 -0.25
N THR A 184 -13.27 17.40 -0.81
CA THR A 184 -12.17 18.37 -0.78
C THR A 184 -12.21 19.38 -1.93
N TRP A 185 -13.11 19.23 -2.90
CA TRP A 185 -13.14 20.11 -4.10
C TRP A 185 -13.77 21.47 -3.82
N LYS A 186 -14.63 21.55 -2.78
CA LYS A 186 -15.26 22.80 -2.33
C LYS A 186 -14.29 23.72 -1.58
N LEU A 187 -13.13 23.20 -1.16
CA LEU A 187 -12.09 23.96 -0.50
C LEU A 187 -11.40 24.85 -1.53
N SER A 188 -11.44 26.15 -1.30
CA SER A 188 -10.96 27.18 -2.22
C SER A 188 -9.75 27.95 -1.70
N GLY A 189 -9.38 27.77 -0.43
CA GLY A 189 -8.22 28.39 0.19
C GLY A 189 -6.90 27.93 -0.42
N GLY A 190 -5.87 28.78 -0.30
CA GLY A 190 -4.52 28.45 -0.75
C GLY A 190 -3.91 27.24 -0.04
N ASP A 191 -4.25 27.04 1.24
CA ASP A 191 -3.97 25.82 2.00
C ASP A 191 -5.28 25.11 2.33
N LYS A 192 -5.68 24.19 1.43
CA LYS A 192 -6.91 23.40 1.57
C LYS A 192 -6.91 22.50 2.81
N LEU A 193 -5.74 22.03 3.23
CA LEU A 193 -5.64 21.17 4.41
C LEU A 193 -5.89 21.98 5.68
N ALA A 194 -5.30 23.17 5.79
CA ALA A 194 -5.55 24.08 6.90
C ALA A 194 -7.02 24.54 6.92
N GLU A 195 -7.61 24.88 5.77
CA GLU A 195 -9.03 25.21 5.67
C GLU A 195 -9.93 24.05 6.14
N PHE A 196 -9.64 22.82 5.71
CA PHE A 196 -10.38 21.64 6.17
C PHE A 196 -10.27 21.45 7.68
N LEU A 197 -9.04 21.48 8.23
CA LEU A 197 -8.79 21.27 9.66
C LEU A 197 -9.41 22.38 10.52
N GLN A 198 -9.62 23.58 9.97
CA GLN A 198 -10.30 24.68 10.64
C GLN A 198 -11.76 24.38 10.99
N ASN A 199 -12.45 23.59 10.18
CA ASN A 199 -13.84 23.20 10.44
C ASN A 199 -14.16 21.87 9.72
N PRO A 200 -13.62 20.73 10.19
CA PRO A 200 -13.70 19.48 9.43
C PRO A 200 -15.14 18.97 9.32
N ASP A 201 -15.99 19.20 10.33
CA ASP A 201 -17.40 18.80 10.32
C ASP A 201 -18.22 19.51 9.23
N ARG A 202 -17.79 20.69 8.78
CA ARG A 202 -18.41 21.39 7.64
C ARG A 202 -18.13 20.71 6.30
N TYR A 203 -16.98 20.05 6.17
CA TYR A 203 -16.48 19.51 4.90
C TYR A 203 -16.54 17.98 4.83
N TYR A 204 -16.72 17.30 5.96
CA TYR A 204 -16.71 15.86 6.04
C TYR A 204 -18.13 15.28 6.15
N ASP A 205 -18.42 14.31 5.28
CA ASP A 205 -19.58 13.44 5.39
C ASP A 205 -19.08 11.98 5.33
N PRO A 206 -19.32 11.14 6.35
CA PRO A 206 -18.86 9.75 6.35
C PRO A 206 -19.45 8.91 5.19
N ASN A 207 -20.60 9.30 4.64
CA ASN A 207 -21.21 8.64 3.49
C ASN A 207 -20.71 9.18 2.14
N GLY A 208 -19.83 10.20 2.17
CA GLY A 208 -19.25 10.78 0.97
C GLY A 208 -18.40 9.77 0.19
N PHE A 209 -18.41 9.89 -1.13
CA PHE A 209 -17.57 9.08 -2.00
C PHE A 209 -16.09 9.21 -1.59
N ASN A 210 -15.44 8.07 -1.32
CA ASN A 210 -14.06 7.99 -0.84
C ASN A 210 -13.76 8.73 0.49
N ALA A 211 -14.77 8.99 1.32
CA ALA A 211 -14.59 9.71 2.59
C ALA A 211 -13.66 9.00 3.59
N HIS A 212 -13.48 7.67 3.48
CA HIS A 212 -12.58 6.89 4.33
C HIS A 212 -11.12 7.37 4.28
N TYR A 213 -10.66 7.97 3.18
CA TYR A 213 -9.31 8.55 3.10
C TYR A 213 -9.11 9.79 3.97
N LEU A 214 -10.19 10.42 4.44
CA LEU A 214 -10.14 11.68 5.18
C LEU A 214 -10.26 11.52 6.70
N ARG A 215 -10.42 10.31 7.24
CA ARG A 215 -10.57 10.13 8.70
C ARG A 215 -10.18 8.73 9.14
N ASN A 216 -9.30 8.64 10.15
CA ASN A 216 -8.90 7.38 10.81
C ASN A 216 -8.57 6.25 9.80
N LEU A 217 -7.70 6.54 8.83
CA LEU A 217 -7.43 5.67 7.69
C LEU A 217 -6.74 4.35 8.12
N LEU A 218 -5.91 4.36 9.18
CA LEU A 218 -5.29 3.11 9.66
C LEU A 218 -6.35 2.18 10.25
N PHE A 219 -7.25 2.72 11.07
CA PHE A 219 -8.39 1.97 11.63
C PHE A 219 -9.26 1.38 10.52
N PHE A 220 -9.51 2.16 9.46
CA PHE A 220 -10.26 1.70 8.28
C PHE A 220 -9.54 0.57 7.53
N ASP A 221 -8.24 0.73 7.24
CA ASP A 221 -7.42 -0.28 6.56
C ASP A 221 -7.37 -1.60 7.36
N LEU A 222 -7.35 -1.51 8.70
CA LEU A 222 -7.43 -2.64 9.63
C LEU A 222 -8.80 -3.33 9.68
N GLY A 223 -9.79 -2.84 8.92
CA GLY A 223 -11.10 -3.45 8.80
C GLY A 223 -12.12 -2.96 9.82
N TYR A 224 -11.76 -2.01 10.68
CA TYR A 224 -12.67 -1.50 11.69
C TYR A 224 -13.52 -0.33 11.18
N ASP A 225 -14.53 0.05 11.96
CA ASP A 225 -15.29 1.28 11.72
C ASP A 225 -14.43 2.49 12.13
N ASN A 226 -14.17 3.37 11.17
CA ASN A 226 -13.32 4.55 11.34
C ASN A 226 -14.11 5.78 11.84
N GLY A 227 -15.43 5.63 12.04
CA GLY A 227 -16.33 6.61 12.62
C GLY A 227 -16.71 6.36 14.09
N LEU A 228 -16.16 5.32 14.73
CA LEU A 228 -16.42 5.03 16.14
C LEU A 228 -16.13 6.23 17.05
N ASP A 229 -16.92 6.33 18.13
CA ASP A 229 -16.61 7.23 19.23
C ASP A 229 -15.25 6.84 19.85
N PRO A 230 -14.27 7.76 19.90
CA PRO A 230 -12.99 7.49 20.55
C PRO A 230 -13.08 7.06 22.02
N GLY A 231 -14.18 7.42 22.72
CA GLY A 231 -14.45 6.97 24.09
C GLY A 231 -15.03 5.55 24.21
N SER A 232 -15.39 4.91 23.09
CA SER A 232 -15.99 3.57 23.09
C SER A 232 -14.98 2.50 23.54
N PRO A 233 -15.38 1.54 24.41
CA PRO A 233 -14.52 0.42 24.79
C PRO A 233 -14.08 -0.45 23.60
N GLN A 234 -14.87 -0.46 22.52
CA GLN A 234 -14.56 -1.19 21.28
C GLN A 234 -13.23 -0.74 20.66
N VAL A 235 -12.85 0.54 20.82
CA VAL A 235 -11.58 1.05 20.30
C VAL A 235 -10.41 0.31 20.94
N GLN A 236 -10.44 0.15 22.27
CA GLN A 236 -9.41 -0.58 23.00
C GLN A 236 -9.45 -2.08 22.69
N GLU A 237 -10.64 -2.68 22.56
CA GLU A 237 -10.80 -4.09 22.18
C GLU A 237 -10.15 -4.38 20.82
N HIS A 238 -10.40 -3.53 19.82
CA HIS A 238 -9.81 -3.63 18.49
C HIS A 238 -8.29 -3.44 18.51
N ILE A 239 -7.77 -2.47 19.27
CA ILE A 239 -6.31 -2.28 19.41
C ILE A 239 -5.64 -3.54 19.98
N LEU A 240 -6.23 -4.13 21.03
CA LEU A 240 -5.72 -5.38 21.62
C LEU A 240 -5.87 -6.58 20.69
N GLU A 241 -6.91 -6.59 19.85
CA GLU A 241 -7.09 -7.60 18.81
C GLU A 241 -5.98 -7.54 17.75
N VAL A 242 -5.60 -6.34 17.32
CA VAL A 242 -4.43 -6.14 16.45
C VAL A 242 -3.16 -6.63 17.14
N GLU A 243 -2.94 -6.32 18.42
CA GLU A 243 -1.74 -6.78 19.16
C GLU A 243 -1.66 -8.30 19.24
N ARG A 244 -2.80 -8.99 19.37
CA ARG A 244 -2.85 -10.46 19.36
C ARG A 244 -2.60 -11.07 17.98
N ARG A 245 -3.05 -10.41 16.91
CA ARG A 245 -3.02 -10.96 15.54
C ARG A 245 -1.73 -10.65 14.79
N PHE A 246 -1.09 -9.52 15.06
CA PHE A 246 0.11 -9.08 14.36
C PHE A 246 1.37 -9.35 15.19
N HIS A 247 2.31 -10.08 14.60
CA HIS A 247 3.58 -10.44 15.25
C HIS A 247 4.49 -9.22 15.38
N LEU A 248 4.43 -8.31 14.39
CA LEU A 248 5.14 -7.04 14.39
C LEU A 248 4.29 -5.95 13.71
N VAL A 249 4.13 -4.83 14.42
CA VAL A 249 3.61 -3.59 13.87
C VAL A 249 4.80 -2.64 13.72
N LEU A 250 5.20 -2.38 12.47
CA LEU A 250 6.29 -1.48 12.12
C LEU A 250 5.84 -0.02 12.27
N LEU A 251 6.78 0.90 12.48
CA LEU A 251 6.51 2.34 12.53
C LEU A 251 7.33 3.05 11.46
N GLN A 252 6.65 3.83 10.62
CA GLN A 252 7.28 4.54 9.52
C GLN A 252 8.37 5.51 10.00
N GLU A 253 8.17 6.16 11.13
CA GLU A 253 9.10 7.11 11.77
C GLU A 253 10.42 6.45 12.18
N TYR A 254 10.37 5.15 12.50
CA TYR A 254 11.49 4.32 12.94
C TYR A 254 11.70 3.17 11.95
N PHE A 255 11.72 3.50 10.65
CA PHE A 255 11.70 2.51 9.58
C PHE A 255 12.92 1.58 9.60
N ASP A 256 14.11 2.10 9.90
CA ASP A 256 15.33 1.30 9.96
C ASP A 256 15.29 0.31 11.13
N GLU A 257 14.91 0.78 12.32
CA GLU A 257 14.71 -0.06 13.50
C GLU A 257 13.62 -1.11 13.25
N SER A 258 12.54 -0.72 12.58
CA SER A 258 11.45 -1.61 12.19
C SER A 258 11.92 -2.72 11.24
N LEU A 259 12.79 -2.41 10.28
CA LEU A 259 13.37 -3.40 9.38
C LEU A 259 14.38 -4.32 10.08
N VAL A 260 15.13 -3.81 11.07
CA VAL A 260 16.01 -4.65 11.90
C VAL A 260 15.20 -5.66 12.70
N LEU A 261 14.09 -5.23 13.33
CA LEU A 261 13.18 -6.13 14.04
C LEU A 261 12.49 -7.11 13.08
N LEU A 262 12.11 -6.66 11.88
CA LEU A 262 11.52 -7.53 10.86
C LEU A 262 12.51 -8.61 10.39
N LYS A 263 13.76 -8.21 10.13
CA LYS A 263 14.86 -9.11 9.75
C LYS A 263 15.05 -10.20 10.80
N ASP A 264 15.10 -9.81 12.08
CA ASP A 264 15.27 -10.75 13.20
C ASP A 264 14.05 -11.69 13.34
N LEU A 265 12.83 -11.14 13.31
CA LEU A 265 11.58 -11.91 13.40
C LEU A 265 11.46 -12.96 12.29
N LEU A 266 11.87 -12.62 11.07
CA LEU A 266 11.78 -13.50 9.90
C LEU A 266 13.02 -14.37 9.70
N CYS A 267 14.07 -14.16 10.50
CA CYS A 267 15.37 -14.81 10.33
C CYS A 267 15.92 -14.62 8.92
N TRP A 268 15.85 -13.39 8.42
CA TRP A 268 16.32 -12.99 7.11
C TRP A 268 17.75 -12.42 7.16
N GLU A 269 18.39 -12.40 6.00
CA GLU A 269 19.71 -11.79 5.86
C GLU A 269 19.58 -10.27 5.70
N LEU A 270 20.68 -9.55 5.97
CA LEU A 270 20.71 -8.09 5.75
C LEU A 270 20.36 -7.72 4.30
N GLU A 271 20.82 -8.52 3.34
CA GLU A 271 20.59 -8.33 1.91
C GLU A 271 19.09 -8.39 1.53
N ASP A 272 18.30 -9.17 2.27
CA ASP A 272 16.87 -9.32 1.99
C ASP A 272 16.07 -8.05 2.32
N VAL A 273 16.51 -7.29 3.33
CA VAL A 273 15.82 -6.08 3.84
C VAL A 273 16.41 -4.75 3.34
N LEU A 274 17.40 -4.77 2.44
CA LEU A 274 17.93 -3.54 1.83
C LEU A 274 16.84 -2.79 1.08
N TYR A 275 16.88 -1.47 1.01
CA TYR A 275 15.79 -0.73 0.40
C TYR A 275 16.18 0.61 -0.17
N PHE A 276 15.40 1.04 -1.15
CA PHE A 276 15.32 2.43 -1.57
C PHE A 276 13.93 2.97 -1.22
N LYS A 277 13.86 4.27 -0.96
CA LYS A 277 12.60 4.94 -0.60
C LYS A 277 11.75 5.10 -1.87
N LEU A 278 10.77 4.22 -2.06
CA LEU A 278 9.88 4.25 -3.21
C LEU A 278 8.62 5.07 -2.88
N ASN A 279 8.01 5.65 -3.91
CA ASN A 279 6.84 6.52 -3.78
C ASN A 279 7.04 7.72 -2.82
N ALA A 280 8.27 8.23 -2.76
CA ALA A 280 8.57 9.46 -2.04
C ALA A 280 7.93 10.65 -2.75
N ARG A 281 7.31 11.55 -1.99
CA ARG A 281 6.77 12.80 -2.52
C ARG A 281 7.89 13.83 -2.56
N ARG A 282 7.88 14.69 -3.58
CA ARG A 282 8.64 15.94 -3.59
C ARG A 282 8.37 16.74 -2.31
N ASP A 283 9.40 17.34 -1.75
CA ASP A 283 9.22 18.28 -0.64
C ASP A 283 8.35 19.46 -1.12
N SER A 284 7.34 19.78 -0.31
CA SER A 284 6.44 20.91 -0.56
C SER A 284 7.03 22.17 0.07
N PRO A 285 6.92 23.35 -0.59
CA PRO A 285 7.20 24.62 0.07
C PRO A 285 6.21 24.95 1.19
N VAL A 286 5.05 24.27 1.25
CA VAL A 286 4.12 24.38 2.38
C VAL A 286 4.78 23.78 3.63
N PRO A 287 4.87 24.52 4.75
CA PRO A 287 5.43 24.01 5.98
C PRO A 287 4.75 22.72 6.39
N ARG A 288 5.56 21.73 6.78
CA ARG A 288 5.08 20.50 7.40
C ARG A 288 4.14 20.85 8.55
N LEU A 289 3.02 20.11 8.68
CA LEU A 289 2.06 20.26 9.79
C LEU A 289 2.79 20.40 11.13
N SER A 290 2.57 21.50 11.85
CA SER A 290 3.24 21.79 13.12
C SER A 290 2.33 22.63 14.02
N GLY A 291 2.69 22.73 15.30
CA GLY A 291 1.94 23.52 16.29
C GLY A 291 0.46 23.13 16.37
N GLU A 292 -0.40 24.14 16.34
CA GLU A 292 -1.86 23.97 16.45
C GLU A 292 -2.42 23.03 15.37
N MET A 293 -2.00 23.20 14.12
CA MET A 293 -2.53 22.39 13.02
C MET A 293 -2.23 20.91 13.19
N TYR A 294 -1.04 20.56 13.72
CA TYR A 294 -0.71 19.17 14.06
C TYR A 294 -1.63 18.62 15.15
N GLY A 295 -1.92 19.41 16.19
CA GLY A 295 -2.87 19.05 17.23
C GLY A 295 -4.28 18.80 16.67
N ARG A 296 -4.75 19.66 15.77
CA ARG A 296 -6.07 19.50 15.11
C ARG A 296 -6.14 18.27 14.22
N ALA A 297 -5.10 18.01 13.42
CA ALA A 297 -5.03 16.81 12.60
C ALA A 297 -5.00 15.53 13.44
N THR A 298 -4.29 15.55 14.56
CA THR A 298 -4.26 14.44 15.53
C THR A 298 -5.64 14.23 16.15
N ALA A 299 -6.30 15.30 16.60
CA ALA A 299 -7.61 15.24 17.21
C ALA A 299 -8.69 14.73 16.24
N TRP A 300 -8.63 15.15 14.98
CA TRP A 300 -9.52 14.68 13.92
C TRP A 300 -9.39 13.17 13.66
N ASN A 301 -8.18 12.62 13.84
CA ASN A 301 -7.86 11.21 13.64
C ASN A 301 -7.60 10.48 14.98
N MET A 302 -8.49 10.68 15.97
CA MET A 302 -8.27 10.20 17.34
C MET A 302 -8.17 8.68 17.47
N LEU A 303 -8.89 7.90 16.65
CA LEU A 303 -8.80 6.43 16.69
C LEU A 303 -7.41 5.97 16.26
N ASP A 304 -6.90 6.54 15.16
CA ASP A 304 -5.53 6.29 14.71
C ASP A 304 -4.50 6.81 15.73
N ALA A 305 -4.79 7.88 16.47
CA ALA A 305 -3.93 8.37 17.55
C ALA A 305 -3.86 7.41 18.75
N HIS A 306 -4.97 6.79 19.15
CA HIS A 306 -4.98 5.74 20.18
C HIS A 306 -4.21 4.51 19.71
N LEU A 307 -4.47 4.06 18.49
CA LEU A 307 -3.78 2.94 17.85
C LEU A 307 -2.25 3.19 17.80
N TYR A 308 -1.83 4.34 17.27
CA TYR A 308 -0.41 4.67 17.13
C TYR A 308 0.28 4.77 18.50
N ARG A 309 -0.36 5.38 19.50
CA ARG A 309 0.21 5.49 20.86
C ARG A 309 0.47 4.11 21.47
N HIS A 310 -0.50 3.18 21.36
CA HIS A 310 -0.37 1.81 21.85
C HIS A 310 0.80 1.10 21.18
N PHE A 311 0.84 1.14 19.85
CA PHE A 311 1.87 0.43 19.10
C PHE A 311 3.25 1.08 19.19
N ASN A 312 3.35 2.41 19.36
CA ASN A 312 4.59 3.09 19.68
C ASN A 312 5.18 2.59 21.00
N ALA A 313 4.37 2.49 22.06
CA ALA A 313 4.83 1.92 23.33
C ALA A 313 5.23 0.44 23.18
N SER A 314 4.44 -0.37 22.46
CA SER A 314 4.77 -1.78 22.22
C SER A 314 6.05 -1.98 21.39
N PHE A 315 6.28 -1.09 20.43
CA PHE A 315 7.44 -1.11 19.55
C PHE A 315 8.72 -0.87 20.34
N TRP A 316 8.73 0.17 21.19
CA TRP A 316 9.90 0.48 22.01
C TRP A 316 10.20 -0.60 23.05
N ARG A 317 9.18 -1.28 23.59
CA ARG A 317 9.39 -2.50 24.39
C ARG A 317 10.08 -3.61 23.60
N LYS A 318 9.74 -3.81 22.31
CA LYS A 318 10.42 -4.78 21.44
C LYS A 318 11.86 -4.35 21.12
N VAL A 319 12.12 -3.06 20.89
CA VAL A 319 13.48 -2.52 20.70
C VAL A 319 14.34 -2.73 21.94
N GLU A 320 13.79 -2.48 23.12
CA GLU A 320 14.48 -2.70 24.40
C GLU A 320 14.81 -4.19 24.60
N ALA A 321 13.85 -5.08 24.36
CA ALA A 321 14.05 -6.53 24.42
C ALA A 321 15.07 -7.05 23.40
N PHE A 322 15.15 -6.42 22.22
CA PHE A 322 16.19 -6.72 21.21
C PHE A 322 17.60 -6.26 21.64
N GLY A 323 17.66 -5.26 22.52
CA GLY A 323 18.89 -4.66 23.05
C GLY A 323 19.28 -3.39 22.30
N GLN A 324 19.41 -2.26 23.02
CA GLN A 324 19.68 -0.93 22.43
C GLN A 324 21.00 -0.88 21.66
N GLU A 325 22.08 -1.43 22.20
CA GLU A 325 23.38 -1.45 21.52
C GLU A 325 23.34 -2.33 20.25
N ARG A 326 22.66 -3.48 20.33
CA ARG A 326 22.48 -4.37 19.17
C ARG A 326 21.67 -3.66 18.09
N MET A 327 20.59 -2.97 18.47
CA MET A 327 19.77 -2.18 17.56
C MET A 327 20.60 -1.11 16.85
N ALA A 328 21.37 -0.31 17.60
CA ALA A 328 22.22 0.73 17.02
C ALA A 328 23.23 0.18 16.00
N ARG A 329 23.88 -0.95 16.30
CA ARG A 329 24.82 -1.61 15.38
C ARG A 329 24.14 -2.13 14.11
N GLU A 330 23.00 -2.81 14.25
CA GLU A 330 22.26 -3.38 13.12
C GLU A 330 21.66 -2.28 12.22
N VAL A 331 21.15 -1.19 12.81
CA VAL A 331 20.69 -0.02 12.06
C VAL A 331 21.84 0.63 11.30
N ALA A 332 23.02 0.79 11.92
CA ALA A 332 24.20 1.33 11.24
C ALA A 332 24.65 0.43 10.07
N ALA A 333 24.63 -0.89 10.26
CA ALA A 333 24.93 -1.86 9.20
C ALA A 333 23.94 -1.77 8.03
N LEU A 334 22.63 -1.66 8.32
CA LEU A 334 21.58 -1.48 7.32
C LEU A 334 21.75 -0.18 6.54
N ARG A 335 21.96 0.95 7.22
CA ARG A 335 22.19 2.25 6.58
C ARG A 335 23.42 2.24 5.69
N HIS A 336 24.53 1.68 6.17
CA HIS A 336 25.75 1.56 5.38
C HIS A 336 25.55 0.66 4.15
N ALA A 337 24.86 -0.46 4.29
CA ALA A 337 24.56 -1.34 3.16
C ALA A 337 23.63 -0.69 2.12
N ASN A 338 22.60 0.03 2.56
CA ASN A 338 21.72 0.81 1.69
C ASN A 338 22.49 1.89 0.94
N GLU A 339 23.40 2.60 1.62
CA GLU A 339 24.22 3.63 1.00
C GLU A 339 25.15 3.06 -0.08
N ARG A 340 25.81 1.94 0.19
CA ARG A 340 26.60 1.22 -0.83
C ARG A 340 25.75 0.86 -2.05
N MET A 341 24.55 0.30 -1.82
CA MET A 341 23.65 -0.03 -2.92
C MET A 341 23.18 1.22 -3.68
N ARG A 342 22.97 2.35 -2.99
CA ARG A 342 22.64 3.64 -3.61
C ARG A 342 23.72 4.07 -4.60
N THR A 343 24.98 4.03 -4.20
CA THR A 343 26.13 4.39 -5.07
C THR A 343 26.28 3.47 -6.28
N ILE A 344 25.98 2.17 -6.10
CA ILE A 344 26.05 1.17 -7.17
C ILE A 344 24.89 1.34 -8.16
N CYS A 345 23.66 1.50 -7.67
CA CYS A 345 22.45 1.36 -8.47
C CYS A 345 21.93 2.67 -9.06
N ILE A 346 22.06 3.80 -8.37
CA ILE A 346 21.31 5.02 -8.67
C ILE A 346 22.18 6.03 -9.40
N ASP A 347 21.76 6.45 -10.58
CA ASP A 347 22.42 7.51 -11.33
C ASP A 347 22.29 8.85 -10.58
N GLY A 348 23.40 9.55 -10.39
CA GLY A 348 23.47 10.75 -9.53
C GLY A 348 23.19 10.51 -8.04
N GLY A 349 22.86 9.29 -7.62
CA GLY A 349 22.60 8.91 -6.24
C GLY A 349 21.31 9.46 -5.60
N HIS A 350 20.49 10.23 -6.31
CA HIS A 350 19.32 10.91 -5.71
C HIS A 350 18.02 10.58 -6.47
N ALA A 351 16.90 10.83 -5.81
CA ALA A 351 15.58 10.72 -6.44
C ALA A 351 15.36 11.90 -7.39
N VAL A 352 14.70 11.64 -8.51
CA VAL A 352 14.40 12.63 -9.55
C VAL A 352 12.90 12.69 -9.81
N ASP A 353 12.46 13.78 -10.41
CA ASP A 353 11.09 13.91 -10.88
C ASP A 353 10.76 12.85 -11.93
N ALA A 354 9.50 12.39 -11.96
CA ALA A 354 9.09 11.35 -12.89
C ALA A 354 9.34 11.68 -14.37
N ALA A 355 9.28 12.96 -14.74
CA ALA A 355 9.59 13.42 -16.11
C ALA A 355 11.08 13.34 -16.47
N ALA A 356 11.97 13.28 -15.49
CA ALA A 356 13.42 13.15 -15.66
C ALA A 356 13.90 11.68 -15.61
N ILE A 357 12.99 10.72 -15.46
CA ILE A 357 13.31 9.29 -15.48
C ILE A 357 13.43 8.84 -16.93
N GLN A 358 14.60 8.31 -17.28
CA GLN A 358 14.97 7.93 -18.66
C GLN A 358 14.31 6.63 -19.11
N ASP A 359 14.08 5.69 -18.18
CA ASP A 359 13.41 4.42 -18.47
C ASP A 359 11.93 4.51 -18.08
N GLU A 360 11.05 4.45 -19.07
CA GLU A 360 9.59 4.48 -18.87
C GLU A 360 9.08 3.35 -17.95
N ALA A 361 9.75 2.18 -17.95
CA ALA A 361 9.40 1.07 -17.08
C ALA A 361 9.78 1.33 -15.60
N MET A 362 10.54 2.38 -15.31
CA MET A 362 10.84 2.83 -13.95
C MET A 362 10.02 4.04 -13.49
N GLN A 363 9.12 4.57 -14.33
CA GLN A 363 8.31 5.72 -13.95
C GLN A 363 7.24 5.33 -12.91
N PRO A 364 7.20 5.99 -11.74
CA PRO A 364 6.19 5.72 -10.74
C PRO A 364 4.82 6.21 -11.19
N TRP A 365 3.76 5.57 -10.68
CA TRP A 365 2.40 6.05 -10.86
C TRP A 365 2.24 7.47 -10.29
N GLN A 366 1.60 8.37 -11.05
CA GLN A 366 1.29 9.72 -10.59
C GLN A 366 -0.20 9.83 -10.24
N PRO A 367 -0.56 10.47 -9.11
CA PRO A 367 -1.95 10.78 -8.80
C PRO A 367 -2.50 11.80 -9.81
N LEU A 368 -3.82 11.83 -9.96
CA LEU A 368 -4.50 12.75 -10.87
C LEU A 368 -4.20 14.20 -10.51
N GLY A 369 -3.89 15.03 -11.52
CA GLY A 369 -3.65 16.46 -11.37
C GLY A 369 -2.36 16.86 -10.63
N THR A 370 -1.55 15.94 -10.09
CA THR A 370 -0.31 16.30 -9.40
C THR A 370 0.84 15.32 -9.70
N LYS A 371 1.88 15.80 -10.38
CA LYS A 371 3.12 15.03 -10.62
C LYS A 371 4.13 15.25 -9.49
N SER A 372 3.85 14.69 -8.31
CA SER A 372 4.68 14.91 -7.10
C SER A 372 5.47 13.68 -6.65
N ILE A 373 5.23 12.50 -7.22
CA ILE A 373 5.96 11.30 -6.81
C ILE A 373 7.30 11.23 -7.55
N LEU A 374 8.38 11.14 -6.78
CA LEU A 374 9.74 10.99 -7.27
C LEU A 374 10.04 9.52 -7.58
N GLY A 375 10.98 9.31 -8.50
CA GLY A 375 11.56 8.00 -8.78
C GLY A 375 13.07 8.11 -8.93
N TYR A 376 13.69 7.16 -9.63
CA TYR A 376 15.14 7.08 -9.71
C TYR A 376 15.57 6.68 -11.13
N ASN A 377 16.72 7.18 -11.56
CA ASN A 377 17.40 6.67 -12.74
C ASN A 377 18.35 5.54 -12.35
N LEU A 378 18.28 4.42 -13.08
CA LEU A 378 19.25 3.33 -12.95
C LEU A 378 20.59 3.78 -13.55
N LYS A 379 21.68 3.51 -12.85
CA LYS A 379 23.03 3.79 -13.34
C LYS A 379 23.33 3.02 -14.63
N LYS A 380 23.96 3.67 -15.61
CA LYS A 380 24.22 3.09 -16.94
C LYS A 380 25.19 1.90 -16.91
N SER A 381 26.17 1.92 -15.99
CA SER A 381 27.14 0.85 -15.81
C SER A 381 27.03 0.29 -14.41
N ILE A 382 26.52 -0.95 -14.32
CA ILE A 382 26.37 -1.71 -13.08
C ILE A 382 27.02 -3.07 -13.33
N GLY A 383 27.90 -3.50 -12.43
CA GLY A 383 28.52 -4.83 -12.53
C GLY A 383 27.47 -5.94 -12.53
N GLN A 384 27.71 -7.01 -13.29
CA GLN A 384 26.75 -8.11 -13.52
C GLN A 384 26.13 -8.66 -12.22
N ARG A 385 26.92 -8.74 -11.14
CA ARG A 385 26.48 -9.19 -9.81
C ARG A 385 25.28 -8.40 -9.27
N HIS A 386 25.21 -7.09 -9.50
CA HIS A 386 24.19 -6.22 -8.89
C HIS A 386 23.10 -5.78 -9.87
N ALA A 387 23.26 -6.01 -11.17
CA ALA A 387 22.35 -5.49 -12.20
C ALA A 387 20.87 -5.84 -11.93
N GLN A 388 20.59 -7.12 -11.66
CA GLN A 388 19.23 -7.57 -11.40
C GLN A 388 18.67 -7.05 -10.06
N LEU A 389 19.50 -7.03 -9.01
CA LEU A 389 19.09 -6.52 -7.70
C LEU A 389 18.79 -5.03 -7.79
N CYS A 390 19.68 -4.23 -8.35
CA CYS A 390 19.48 -2.79 -8.58
C CYS A 390 18.20 -2.50 -9.36
N ARG A 391 17.96 -3.25 -10.45
CA ARG A 391 16.71 -3.13 -11.23
C ARG A 391 15.50 -3.32 -10.33
N ARG A 392 15.42 -4.44 -9.62
CA ARG A 392 14.29 -4.80 -8.75
C ARG A 392 14.09 -3.82 -7.58
N MET A 393 15.16 -3.34 -6.96
CA MET A 393 15.09 -2.37 -5.86
C MET A 393 14.48 -1.03 -6.29
N LEU A 394 14.60 -0.68 -7.57
CA LEU A 394 14.12 0.58 -8.14
C LEU A 394 12.79 0.44 -8.89
N THR A 395 12.37 -0.79 -9.25
CA THR A 395 11.10 -1.03 -9.93
C THR A 395 9.92 -0.57 -9.05
N PRO A 396 9.07 0.37 -9.53
CA PRO A 396 7.90 0.78 -8.80
C PRO A 396 6.85 -0.34 -8.70
N GLU A 397 5.98 -0.24 -7.70
CA GLU A 397 5.06 -1.29 -7.29
C GLU A 397 4.21 -1.88 -8.43
N ILE A 398 3.60 -1.03 -9.27
CA ILE A 398 2.69 -1.47 -10.34
C ILE A 398 3.45 -2.31 -11.38
N GLN A 399 4.64 -1.86 -11.77
CA GLN A 399 5.48 -2.58 -12.72
C GLN A 399 5.98 -3.88 -12.12
N TYR A 400 6.39 -3.89 -10.85
CA TYR A 400 6.88 -5.11 -10.22
C TYR A 400 5.75 -6.15 -10.02
N LEU A 401 4.53 -5.72 -9.71
CA LEU A 401 3.36 -6.59 -9.71
C LEU A 401 3.17 -7.29 -11.06
N MET A 402 3.33 -6.56 -12.17
CA MET A 402 3.24 -7.13 -13.51
C MET A 402 4.37 -8.12 -13.80
N ASP A 403 5.60 -7.80 -13.40
CA ASP A 403 6.76 -8.69 -13.56
C ASP A 403 6.59 -10.01 -12.80
N LEU A 404 5.83 -10.00 -11.70
CA LEU A 404 5.46 -11.19 -10.92
C LEU A 404 4.18 -11.88 -11.41
N GLY A 405 3.57 -11.41 -12.51
CA GLY A 405 2.43 -12.05 -13.15
C GLY A 405 1.06 -11.61 -12.65
N ALA A 406 0.94 -10.50 -11.90
CA ALA A 406 -0.37 -9.95 -11.53
C ALA A 406 -1.12 -9.42 -12.77
N ASN A 407 -2.42 -9.68 -12.85
CA ASN A 407 -3.28 -9.14 -13.90
C ASN A 407 -3.76 -7.74 -13.50
N LEU A 408 -3.29 -6.69 -14.17
CA LEU A 408 -3.60 -5.29 -13.83
C LEU A 408 -4.38 -4.56 -14.94
N TRP A 409 -5.24 -5.26 -15.70
CA TRP A 409 -5.90 -4.68 -16.88
C TRP A 409 -6.74 -3.43 -16.54
N VAL A 410 -7.40 -3.38 -15.38
CA VAL A 410 -8.18 -2.21 -14.93
C VAL A 410 -7.25 -1.05 -14.64
N THR A 411 -6.14 -1.29 -13.92
CA THR A 411 -5.13 -0.26 -13.64
C THR A 411 -4.50 0.28 -14.93
N LYS A 412 -4.25 -0.58 -15.93
CA LYS A 412 -3.74 -0.18 -17.25
C LYS A 412 -4.75 0.66 -18.02
N LEU A 413 -6.03 0.28 -17.99
CA LEU A 413 -7.10 1.04 -18.63
C LEU A 413 -7.19 2.46 -18.03
N TRP A 414 -7.15 2.59 -16.70
CA TRP A 414 -7.13 3.90 -16.04
C TRP A 414 -5.89 4.71 -16.39
N LYS A 415 -4.71 4.08 -16.47
CA LYS A 415 -3.48 4.75 -16.95
C LYS A 415 -3.71 5.34 -18.34
N PHE A 416 -4.22 4.52 -19.25
CA PHE A 416 -4.48 4.90 -20.64
C PHE A 416 -5.50 6.04 -20.73
N ILE A 417 -6.62 5.96 -20.00
CA ILE A 417 -7.64 7.01 -19.96
C ILE A 417 -7.05 8.33 -19.48
N ARG A 418 -6.29 8.31 -18.38
CA ARG A 418 -5.61 9.51 -17.86
C ARG A 418 -4.67 10.11 -18.91
N ASP A 419 -3.80 9.28 -19.49
CA ASP A 419 -2.79 9.74 -20.44
C ASP A 419 -3.45 10.27 -21.74
N PHE A 420 -4.55 9.64 -22.20
CA PHE A 420 -5.36 10.09 -23.34
C PHE A 420 -6.07 11.42 -23.09
N LEU A 421 -6.68 11.59 -21.91
CA LEU A 421 -7.39 12.81 -21.52
C LEU A 421 -6.44 13.96 -21.15
N ARG A 422 -5.12 13.73 -21.12
CA ARG A 422 -4.09 14.68 -20.63
C ARG A 422 -4.44 15.25 -19.25
N TRP A 423 -5.05 14.43 -18.40
CA TRP A 423 -5.48 14.76 -17.04
C TRP A 423 -4.35 14.68 -16.01
#